data_AF-A0A439Q4U2-F1
#
_entry.id   AF-A0A439Q4U2-F1
#
_cell.length_a   1.000
_cell.length_b   1.000
_cell.length_c   1.000
_cell.angle_alpha   90.00
_cell.angle_beta   90.00
_cell.angle_gamma   90.00
#
_symmetry.space_group_name_H-M   'P 1'
#
loop_
_entity.id
_entity.type
_entity.pdbx_description
1 polymer ?
#
loop_
_entity_poly.entity_id
_entity_poly.type
_entity_poly.pdbx_seq_one_letter_code
_entity_poly.pdbx_strand_id
1 'polypeptide(L)'
;MTDRELQHIITKARDAKRGGFGVLSTGEKLAAALVLNRPDWLAEMNYTLAEAIERVGPQWLALIPEAARLLEYEDEHAAGKA
;
A
#
# COMPACT_ATOMS: atom_id res chain seq x y z
N MET A 1 -15.27 -6.89 -9.55
CA MET A 1 -14.43 -5.72 -9.91
C MET A 1 -13.41 -5.44 -8.82
N THR A 2 -13.80 -5.53 -7.55
CA THR A 2 -12.93 -5.44 -6.35
C THR A 2 -11.67 -6.30 -6.42
N ASP A 3 -11.73 -7.53 -6.94
CA ASP A 3 -10.54 -8.40 -7.02
C ASP A 3 -9.41 -7.82 -7.88
N ARG A 4 -9.75 -7.15 -9.00
CA ARG A 4 -8.73 -6.54 -9.88
C ARG A 4 -8.03 -5.37 -9.19
N GLU A 5 -8.77 -4.59 -8.41
CA GLU A 5 -8.25 -3.44 -7.68
C GLU A 5 -7.45 -3.87 -6.47
N LEU A 6 -7.89 -4.92 -5.77
CA LEU A 6 -7.14 -5.54 -4.69
C LEU A 6 -5.80 -6.07 -5.20
N GLN A 7 -5.80 -6.78 -6.33
CA GLN A 7 -4.56 -7.25 -6.96
C GLN A 7 -3.66 -6.09 -7.41
N HIS A 8 -4.26 -4.99 -7.90
CA HIS A 8 -3.50 -3.79 -8.28
C HIS A 8 -2.83 -3.15 -7.06
N ILE A 9 -3.55 -2.88 -5.97
CA ILE A 9 -2.96 -2.25 -4.78
C ILE A 9 -1.88 -3.13 -4.14
N ILE A 10 -2.09 -4.45 -4.07
CA ILE A 10 -1.08 -5.41 -3.59
C ILE A 10 0.17 -5.37 -4.47
N THR A 11 0.01 -5.38 -5.80
CA THR A 11 1.13 -5.32 -6.73
C THR A 11 1.95 -4.05 -6.53
N LYS A 12 1.30 -2.89 -6.39
CA LYS A 12 2.01 -1.61 -6.20
C LYS A 12 2.68 -1.50 -4.84
N ALA A 13 2.05 -1.99 -3.79
CA ALA A 13 2.68 -2.06 -2.47
C ALA A 13 3.89 -2.99 -2.47
N ARG A 14 3.80 -4.16 -3.13
CA ARG A 14 4.94 -5.08 -3.29
C ARG A 14 6.09 -4.46 -4.09
N ASP A 15 5.79 -3.78 -5.18
CA ASP A 15 6.78 -3.07 -5.99
C ASP A 15 7.47 -1.96 -5.18
N ALA A 16 6.70 -1.17 -4.42
CA ALA A 16 7.23 -0.15 -3.52
C ALA A 16 8.20 -0.72 -2.50
N LYS A 17 7.83 -1.83 -1.85
CA LYS A 17 8.67 -2.53 -0.87
C LYS A 17 10.01 -2.99 -1.45
N ARG A 18 10.05 -3.32 -2.74
CA ARG A 18 11.25 -3.77 -3.48
C ARG A 18 12.08 -2.61 -4.07
N GLY A 19 11.75 -1.36 -3.74
CA GLY A 19 12.46 -0.17 -4.24
C GLY A 19 11.82 0.50 -5.45
N GLY A 20 10.67 0.00 -5.93
CA GLY A 20 9.90 0.57 -7.04
C GLY A 20 9.04 1.78 -6.68
N PHE A 21 9.22 2.36 -5.48
CA PHE A 21 8.37 3.45 -4.99
C PHE A 21 8.38 4.68 -5.90
N GLY A 22 9.54 5.04 -6.48
CA GLY A 22 9.70 6.25 -7.28
C GLY A 22 8.82 6.34 -8.54
N VAL A 23 8.53 5.20 -9.18
CA VAL A 23 7.80 5.12 -10.46
C VAL A 23 6.27 5.07 -10.30
N LEU A 24 5.78 5.00 -9.07
CA LEU A 24 4.35 4.99 -8.77
C LEU A 24 3.72 6.37 -8.98
N SER A 25 2.45 6.40 -9.40
CA SER A 25 1.65 7.63 -9.35
C SER A 25 1.48 8.08 -7.88
N THR A 26 1.18 9.37 -7.67
CA THR A 26 1.00 9.91 -6.31
C THR A 26 -0.06 9.12 -5.51
N GLY A 27 -1.19 8.76 -6.13
CA GLY A 27 -2.22 7.95 -5.46
C GLY A 27 -1.73 6.55 -5.09
N GLU A 28 -0.96 5.91 -5.97
CA GLU A 28 -0.37 4.59 -5.69
C GLU A 28 0.71 4.65 -4.61
N LYS A 29 1.50 5.73 -4.54
CA LYS A 29 2.48 5.95 -3.46
C LYS A 29 1.79 6.05 -2.10
N LEU A 30 0.72 6.84 -2.02
CA LEU A 30 -0.06 7.01 -0.80
C LEU A 30 -0.74 5.70 -0.40
N ALA A 31 -1.32 4.97 -1.35
CA ALA A 31 -1.90 3.66 -1.09
C ALA A 31 -0.86 2.65 -0.60
N ALA A 32 0.32 2.57 -1.23
CA ALA A 32 1.41 1.70 -0.82
C ALA A 32 1.92 2.05 0.59
N ALA A 33 2.05 3.35 0.90
CA ALA A 33 2.45 3.80 2.23
C ALA A 33 1.43 3.40 3.31
N LEU A 34 0.13 3.51 3.03
CA LEU A 34 -0.92 3.08 3.95
C LEU A 34 -0.95 1.56 4.13
N VAL A 35 -0.87 0.78 3.04
CA VAL A 35 -0.86 -0.69 3.08
C VAL A 35 0.34 -1.23 3.84
N LEU A 36 1.52 -0.64 3.65
CA LEU A 36 2.75 -1.06 4.32
C LEU A 36 2.95 -0.41 5.69
N ASN A 37 1.98 0.37 6.16
CA ASN A 37 2.04 1.13 7.41
C ASN A 37 3.34 1.96 7.55
N ARG A 38 3.67 2.73 6.51
CA ARG A 38 4.85 3.61 6.41
C ARG A 38 4.46 5.08 6.50
N PRO A 39 4.17 5.62 7.71
CA PRO A 39 3.85 7.03 7.87
C PRO A 39 5.02 7.95 7.53
N ASP A 40 6.25 7.44 7.62
CA ASP A 40 7.46 8.13 7.19
C ASP A 40 7.48 8.40 5.68
N TRP A 41 6.97 7.49 4.85
CA TRP A 41 6.84 7.74 3.41
C TRP A 41 5.81 8.82 3.09
N LEU A 42 4.73 8.93 3.87
CA LEU A 42 3.79 10.05 3.75
C LEU A 42 4.48 11.37 4.07
N ALA A 43 5.27 11.40 5.15
CA ALA A 43 6.03 12.58 5.55
C ALA A 43 7.08 13.00 4.51
N GLU A 44 7.81 12.05 3.90
CA GLU A 44 8.77 12.32 2.83
C GLU A 44 8.13 12.97 1.59
N MET A 45 6.85 12.66 1.34
CA MET A 45 6.08 13.27 0.26
C MET A 45 5.37 14.57 0.67
N ASN A 46 5.54 15.04 1.91
CA ASN A 46 4.79 16.14 2.52
C ASN A 46 3.26 15.93 2.53
N TYR A 47 2.81 14.70 2.80
CA TYR A 47 1.39 14.38 3.00
C TYR A 47 1.10 14.04 4.47
N THR A 48 -0.02 14.55 4.96
CA THR A 48 -0.63 14.07 6.20
C THR A 48 -1.41 12.78 5.96
N LEU A 49 -1.73 12.05 7.04
CA LEU A 49 -2.62 10.89 6.96
C LEU A 49 -4.00 11.25 6.39
N ALA A 50 -4.56 12.40 6.78
CA ALA A 50 -5.87 12.84 6.33
C ALA A 50 -5.89 13.09 4.82
N GLU A 51 -4.89 13.80 4.29
CA GLU A 51 -4.76 14.04 2.85
C GLU A 51 -4.50 12.75 2.07
N ALA A 52 -3.74 11.81 2.64
CA ALA A 52 -3.53 10.50 2.04
C ALA A 52 -4.85 9.72 1.90
N ILE A 53 -5.68 9.71 2.95
CA ILE A 53 -7.00 9.08 2.97
C ILE A 53 -7.91 9.71 1.90
N GLU A 54 -7.98 11.03 1.86
CA GLU A 54 -8.78 11.76 0.87
C GLU A 54 -8.33 11.45 -0.56
N ARG A 55 -7.02 11.44 -0.80
CA ARG A 55 -6.44 11.29 -2.13
C ARG A 55 -6.53 9.87 -2.70
N VAL A 56 -6.40 8.86 -1.84
CA VAL A 56 -6.56 7.44 -2.22
C VAL A 56 -8.01 7.14 -2.55
N GLY A 57 -8.94 7.79 -1.86
CA GLY A 57 -10.37 7.68 -2.11
C GLY A 57 -10.99 6.39 -1.55
N PRO A 58 -12.33 6.35 -1.44
CA PRO A 58 -13.05 5.35 -0.64
C PRO A 58 -12.90 3.92 -1.16
N GLN A 59 -12.78 3.75 -2.47
CA GLN A 59 -12.70 2.43 -3.10
C GLN A 59 -11.41 1.72 -2.74
N TRP A 60 -10.26 2.40 -2.88
CA TRP A 60 -8.97 1.82 -2.50
C TRP A 60 -8.81 1.75 -0.99
N LEU A 61 -9.29 2.76 -0.26
CA LEU A 61 -9.23 2.78 1.21
C LEU A 61 -9.89 1.55 1.84
N ALA A 62 -11.02 1.09 1.28
CA ALA A 62 -11.72 -0.11 1.75
C ALA A 62 -10.90 -1.41 1.56
N LEU A 63 -9.96 -1.43 0.61
CA LEU A 63 -9.13 -2.61 0.29
C LEU A 63 -7.82 -2.65 1.09
N ILE A 64 -7.39 -1.53 1.69
CA ILE A 64 -6.12 -1.41 2.41
C ILE A 64 -5.97 -2.48 3.52
N PRO A 65 -6.96 -2.71 4.40
CA PRO A 65 -6.81 -3.69 5.48
C PRO A 65 -6.59 -5.12 4.97
N GLU A 66 -7.22 -5.48 3.85
CA GLU A 66 -7.06 -6.81 3.25
C GLU A 66 -5.70 -6.94 2.56
N ALA A 67 -5.30 -5.94 1.77
CA ALA A 67 -3.99 -5.91 1.14
C ALA A 67 -2.84 -5.98 2.17
N ALA A 68 -2.96 -5.27 3.29
CA ALA A 68 -1.97 -5.29 4.36
C ALA A 68 -1.81 -6.69 4.97
N ARG A 69 -2.94 -7.36 5.31
CA ARG A 69 -2.91 -8.74 5.85
C ARG A 69 -2.29 -9.74 4.87
N LEU A 70 -2.59 -9.62 3.59
CA LEU A 70 -2.04 -10.52 2.57
C LEU A 70 -0.53 -10.36 2.43
N LEU A 71 -0.02 -9.13 2.45
CA LEU A 71 1.43 -8.87 2.39
C LEU A 71 2.15 -9.31 3.66
N GLU A 72 1.55 -9.10 4.84
CA GLU A 72 2.09 -9.59 6.11
C GLU A 72 2.19 -11.12 6.11
N TYR A 73 1.15 -11.81 5.65
CA TYR A 73 1.14 -13.27 5.50
C TYR A 73 2.22 -13.77 4.51
N GLU A 74 2.39 -13.07 3.37
CA GLU A 74 3.46 -13.35 2.40
C GLU A 74 4.85 -13.22 3.05
N ASP A 75 5.06 -12.21 3.88
CA ASP A 75 6.33 -11.94 4.57
C ASP A 75 6.65 -13.00 5.64
N GLU A 76 5.64 -13.40 6.43
CA GLU A 76 5.77 -14.47 7.43
C GLU A 76 6.15 -15.81 6.77
N HIS A 77 5.50 -16.14 5.66
CA HIS A 77 5.79 -17.34 4.87
C HIS A 77 7.18 -17.30 4.24
N ALA A 78 7.58 -16.14 3.69
CA ALA A 78 8.92 -15.95 3.15
C ALA A 78 10.01 -16.04 4.23
N ALA A 79 9.70 -15.66 5.47
CA ALA A 79 10.61 -15.74 6.62
C ALA A 79 10.71 -17.14 7.24
N GLY A 80 10.00 -18.15 6.71
CA GLY A 80 9.98 -19.51 7.26
C GLY A 80 9.28 -19.61 8.62
N LYS A 81 8.45 -18.63 8.96
CA LYS A 81 7.61 -18.62 10.16
C LYS A 81 6.20 -19.03 9.77
N ALA A 82 6.01 -20.33 9.54
CA ALA A 82 4.70 -20.94 9.35
C ALA A 82 4.52 -22.05 10.39
#